data_AF-A0A1Y5HJS9-F1
#
_entry.id   AF-A0A1Y5HJS9-F1
#
_cell.length_a   1.000
_cell.length_b   1.000
_cell.length_c   1.000
_cell.angle_alpha   90.00
_cell.angle_beta   90.00
_cell.angle_gamma   90.00
#
_symmetry.space_group_name_H-M   'P 1'
#
loop_
_entity.id
_entity.type
_entity.pdbx_description
1 polymer ?
#
loop_
_entity_poly.entity_id
_entity_poly.type
_entity_poly.pdbx_seq_one_letter_code
_entity_poly.pdbx_strand_id
1 'polypeptide(L)'
;MQHARAVLAAALAVFAHPVLSDVTAPGGKTIDCYCTDRSGSRVELGQTICLQVDGRMFMAQCQMSLNVPMWREVQKGCLSSSLDQRLVNASPVTTLPPL
;
A
#
# COMPACT_ATOMS: atom_id res chain seq x y z
N MET A 1 -3.80 -18.87 -41.52
CA MET A 1 -4.11 -17.71 -40.65
C MET A 1 -5.22 -18.00 -39.62
N GLN A 2 -6.29 -18.74 -39.96
CA GLN A 2 -7.42 -19.00 -39.06
C GLN A 2 -7.10 -19.97 -37.90
N HIS A 3 -6.32 -21.02 -38.16
CA HIS A 3 -5.88 -21.97 -37.13
C HIS A 3 -4.98 -21.31 -36.07
N ALA A 4 -4.09 -20.39 -36.48
CA ALA A 4 -3.23 -19.66 -35.55
C ALA A 4 -4.03 -18.78 -34.59
N ARG A 5 -5.12 -18.15 -35.06
CA ARG A 5 -6.04 -17.37 -34.23
C ARG A 5 -6.82 -18.25 -33.25
N ALA A 6 -7.29 -19.41 -33.70
CA ALA A 6 -8.00 -20.37 -32.85
C ALA A 6 -7.07 -20.92 -31.75
N VAL A 7 -5.83 -21.25 -32.10
CA VAL A 7 -4.82 -21.70 -31.13
C VAL A 7 -4.48 -20.61 -30.12
N LEU A 8 -4.31 -19.35 -30.56
CA LEU A 8 -4.05 -18.24 -29.64
C LEU A 8 -5.21 -18.03 -28.66
N ALA A 9 -6.45 -18.02 -29.15
CA ALA A 9 -7.64 -17.83 -28.33
C ALA A 9 -7.81 -18.95 -27.30
N ALA A 10 -7.57 -20.20 -27.70
CA ALA A 10 -7.60 -21.36 -26.80
C ALA A 10 -6.50 -21.26 -25.72
N ALA A 11 -5.28 -20.85 -26.08
CA ALA A 11 -4.20 -20.68 -25.11
C ALA A 11 -4.54 -19.62 -24.06
N LEU A 12 -5.02 -18.44 -24.48
CA LEU A 12 -5.44 -17.36 -23.56
C LEU A 12 -6.53 -17.80 -22.58
N ALA A 13 -7.48 -18.63 -23.01
CA ALA A 13 -8.53 -19.16 -22.14
C ALA A 13 -7.97 -20.12 -21.06
N VAL A 14 -6.93 -20.90 -21.39
CA VAL A 14 -6.29 -21.83 -20.44
C VAL A 14 -5.42 -21.11 -19.41
N PHE A 15 -4.93 -19.89 -19.68
CA PHE A 15 -4.14 -19.13 -18.71
C PHE A 15 -4.98 -18.19 -17.81
N ALA A 16 -6.29 -18.11 -18.02
CA ALA A 16 -7.18 -17.22 -17.26
C ALA A 16 -7.67 -17.79 -15.92
N HIS A 17 -7.01 -18.82 -15.38
CA HIS A 17 -7.42 -19.41 -14.10
C HIS A 17 -7.09 -18.46 -12.94
N PRO A 18 -8.04 -18.19 -12.02
CA PRO A 18 -7.75 -17.45 -10.81
C PRO A 18 -6.78 -18.26 -9.95
N VAL A 19 -5.63 -17.68 -9.64
CA VAL A 19 -4.67 -18.25 -8.69
C VAL A 19 -5.21 -17.95 -7.28
N LEU A 20 -5.71 -18.98 -6.60
CA LEU A 20 -6.05 -18.91 -5.18
C LEU A 20 -4.77 -19.18 -4.37
N SER A 21 -4.16 -18.14 -3.83
CA SER A 21 -2.95 -18.24 -2.99
C SER A 21 -3.26 -18.22 -1.48
N ASP A 22 -4.51 -18.49 -1.10
CA ASP A 22 -4.96 -18.38 0.29
C ASP A 22 -4.75 -19.70 1.05
N VAL A 23 -4.21 -19.62 2.26
CA VAL A 23 -3.91 -20.78 3.10
C VAL A 23 -5.09 -21.03 4.03
N THR A 24 -5.83 -22.11 3.76
CA THR A 24 -6.87 -22.58 4.68
C THR A 24 -6.25 -23.33 5.85
N ALA A 25 -6.57 -22.91 7.07
CA ALA A 25 -6.23 -23.63 8.29
C ALA A 25 -7.01 -24.96 8.39
N PRO A 26 -6.56 -25.91 9.24
CA PRO A 26 -7.37 -27.06 9.63
C PRO A 26 -8.73 -26.57 10.17
N GLY A 27 -9.81 -26.86 9.44
CA GLY A 27 -11.16 -26.33 9.72
C GLY A 27 -11.74 -25.43 8.61
N GLY A 28 -11.02 -25.20 7.52
CA GLY A 28 -11.55 -24.56 6.30
C GLY A 28 -11.71 -23.05 6.39
N LYS A 29 -11.23 -22.41 7.47
CA LYS A 29 -11.15 -20.95 7.57
C LYS A 29 -9.86 -20.46 6.93
N THR A 30 -9.99 -19.44 6.08
CA THR A 30 -8.88 -18.60 5.61
C THR A 30 -8.15 -18.01 6.80
N ILE A 31 -6.82 -18.10 6.79
CA ILE A 31 -5.97 -17.47 7.80
C ILE A 31 -5.82 -16.00 7.42
N ASP A 32 -6.23 -15.13 8.33
CA ASP A 32 -6.20 -13.69 8.10
C ASP A 32 -4.93 -13.07 8.70
N CYS A 33 -3.95 -12.75 7.86
CA CYS A 33 -2.66 -12.20 8.27
C CYS A 33 -2.61 -10.69 8.06
N TYR A 34 -2.39 -9.94 9.14
CA TYR A 34 -2.33 -8.47 9.15
C TYR A 34 -1.28 -7.97 10.13
N CYS A 35 -0.85 -6.72 9.95
CA CYS A 35 0.00 -6.02 10.91
C CYS A 35 -0.85 -5.13 11.82
N THR A 36 -0.32 -4.84 13.01
CA THR A 36 -0.90 -3.83 13.90
C THR A 36 0.06 -2.66 14.07
N ASP A 37 -0.50 -1.46 14.16
CA ASP A 37 0.27 -0.28 14.53
C ASP A 37 0.41 -0.15 16.06
N ARG A 38 1.00 0.96 16.52
CA ARG A 38 1.17 1.26 17.95
C ARG A 38 -0.15 1.40 18.72
N SER A 39 -1.23 1.80 18.07
CA SER A 39 -2.56 1.90 18.67
C SER A 39 -3.30 0.56 18.69
N GLY A 40 -2.74 -0.47 18.07
CA GLY A 40 -3.41 -1.76 17.85
C GLY A 40 -4.35 -1.74 16.64
N SER A 41 -4.34 -0.67 15.84
CA SER A 41 -5.15 -0.59 14.62
C SER A 41 -4.63 -1.57 13.58
N ARG A 42 -5.56 -2.26 12.92
CA ARG A 42 -5.28 -3.25 11.89
C ARG A 42 -4.79 -2.57 10.59
N VAL A 43 -3.77 -3.15 9.99
CA VAL A 43 -3.19 -2.74 8.71
C VAL A 43 -3.02 -3.96 7.81
N GLU A 44 -3.56 -3.90 6.61
CA GLU A 44 -3.56 -5.00 5.66
C GLU A 44 -2.20 -5.20 4.99
N LEU A 45 -1.94 -6.43 4.52
CA LEU A 45 -0.76 -6.74 3.73
C LEU A 45 -0.66 -5.83 2.49
N GLY A 46 0.54 -5.34 2.22
CA GLY A 46 0.84 -4.39 1.15
C GLY A 46 0.56 -2.93 1.50
N GLN A 47 -0.21 -2.63 2.55
CA GLN A 47 -0.40 -1.25 2.97
C GLN A 47 0.88 -0.66 3.53
N THR A 48 1.12 0.60 3.21
CA THR A 48 2.28 1.37 3.67
C THR A 48 1.78 2.51 4.53
N ILE A 49 2.27 2.58 5.77
CA ILE A 49 1.92 3.62 6.73
C ILE A 49 3.17 4.31 7.26
N CYS A 50 2.98 5.48 7.87
CA CYS A 50 4.00 6.13 8.66
C CYS A 50 4.03 5.52 10.06
N LEU A 51 5.13 4.89 10.43
CA LEU A 51 5.33 4.30 11.75
C LEU A 51 6.32 5.10 12.57
N GLN A 52 5.97 5.33 13.83
CA GLN A 52 6.89 5.79 14.86
C GLN A 52 7.32 4.60 15.69
N VAL A 53 8.62 4.37 15.88
CA VAL A 53 9.16 3.39 16.83
C VAL A 53 10.35 4.03 17.55
N ASP A 54 10.35 4.04 18.88
CA ASP A 54 11.40 4.65 19.73
C ASP A 54 11.84 6.05 19.29
N GLY A 55 10.88 6.90 18.93
CA GLY A 55 11.13 8.28 18.49
C GLY A 55 11.58 8.43 17.03
N ARG A 56 11.81 7.34 16.31
CA ARG A 56 12.14 7.35 14.88
C ARG A 56 10.88 7.21 14.04
N MET A 57 10.75 8.05 13.02
CA MET A 57 9.67 8.02 12.03
C MET A 57 10.17 7.44 10.72
N PHE A 58 9.45 6.48 10.15
CA PHE A 58 9.76 5.89 8.86
C PHE A 58 8.50 5.36 8.17
N MET A 59 8.51 5.32 6.84
CA MET A 59 7.47 4.61 6.10
C MET A 59 7.76 3.12 6.16
N ALA A 60 6.76 2.37 6.60
CA ALA A 60 6.84 0.92 6.65
C ALA A 60 5.63 0.28 5.98
N GLN A 61 5.91 -0.82 5.27
CA GLN A 61 4.91 -1.62 4.60
C GLN A 61 4.67 -2.91 5.39
N CYS A 62 3.40 -3.26 5.57
CA CYS A 62 3.04 -4.57 6.11
C CYS A 62 3.31 -5.63 5.04
N GLN A 63 4.22 -6.55 5.32
CA GLN A 63 4.61 -7.60 4.38
C GLN A 63 4.57 -8.98 5.06
N MET A 64 4.57 -10.03 4.25
CA MET A 64 4.73 -11.39 4.73
C MET A 64 6.20 -11.81 4.64
N SER A 65 6.79 -12.28 5.75
CA SER A 65 8.11 -12.91 5.75
C SER A 65 8.04 -14.23 6.49
N LEU A 66 8.44 -15.33 5.83
CA LEU A 66 8.43 -16.68 6.42
C LEU A 66 7.07 -17.05 7.05
N ASN A 67 5.97 -16.65 6.41
CA ASN A 67 4.60 -16.89 6.85
C ASN A 67 4.15 -16.06 8.08
N VAL A 68 4.89 -15.01 8.46
CA VAL A 68 4.50 -14.10 9.55
C VAL A 68 4.36 -12.67 9.01
N PRO A 69 3.30 -11.93 9.38
CA PRO A 69 3.18 -10.52 9.07
C PRO A 69 4.28 -9.72 9.77
N MET A 70 4.94 -8.83 9.04
CA MET A 70 6.10 -8.08 9.50
C MET A 70 6.12 -6.66 8.94
N TRP A 71 6.66 -5.72 9.70
CA TRP A 71 6.86 -4.33 9.28
C TRP A 71 8.20 -4.14 8.56
N ARG A 72 8.17 -3.84 7.25
CA ARG A 72 9.40 -3.54 6.49
C ARG A 72 9.54 -2.04 6.31
N GLU A 73 10.65 -1.47 6.76
CA GLU A 73 11.01 -0.09 6.41
C GLU A 73 11.25 0.00 4.89
N VAL A 74 10.46 0.84 4.21
CA VAL A 74 10.54 1.05 2.76
C VAL A 74 11.10 2.42 2.40
N GLN A 75 10.98 3.41 3.31
CA GLN A 75 11.56 4.73 3.13
C GLN A 75 11.88 5.38 4.48
N LYS A 76 12.96 6.15 4.52
CA LYS A 76 13.33 6.98 5.68
C LYS A 76 12.36 8.16 5.81
N GLY A 77 11.93 8.43 7.04
CA GLY A 77 10.96 9.50 7.30
C GLY A 77 9.58 9.17 6.74
N CYS A 78 8.64 10.09 6.95
CA CYS A 78 7.28 9.98 6.41
C CYS A 78 7.03 11.06 5.38
N LEU A 79 6.12 10.79 4.44
CA LEU A 79 5.70 11.79 3.47
C LEU A 79 5.09 12.98 4.22
N SER A 80 5.75 14.13 4.14
CA SER A 80 5.26 15.39 4.68
C SER A 80 5.14 16.37 3.53
N SER A 81 4.01 17.05 3.40
CA SER A 81 3.88 18.16 2.47
C SER A 81 4.72 19.32 3.00
N SER A 82 5.90 19.54 2.41
CA SER A 82 6.62 20.80 2.61
C SER A 82 5.97 21.87 1.74
N LEU A 83 5.05 22.66 2.31
CA LEU A 83 4.75 23.96 1.73
C LEU A 83 5.99 24.84 1.98
N ASP A 84 6.75 25.09 0.93
CA ASP A 84 7.91 25.98 1.02
C ASP A 84 7.41 27.36 1.48
N GLN A 85 7.70 27.73 2.72
CA GLN A 85 7.17 28.93 3.35
C GLN A 85 7.65 30.22 2.66
N ARG A 86 8.59 30.11 1.71
CA ARG A 86 8.91 31.19 0.76
C ARG A 86 7.71 31.65 -0.07
N LEU A 87 6.76 30.77 -0.40
CA LEU A 87 5.55 31.16 -1.15
C LEU A 87 4.49 31.83 -0.26
N VAL A 88 4.48 31.53 1.05
CA VAL A 88 3.58 32.20 2.01
C VAL A 88 4.02 33.66 2.24
N ASN A 89 5.32 33.93 2.10
CA ASN A 89 5.88 35.27 2.26
C ASN A 89 5.91 36.10 0.96
N ALA A 90 5.42 35.56 -0.16
CA ALA A 90 5.50 36.19 -1.48
C ALA A 90 4.27 37.03 -1.89
N SER A 91 3.27 37.21 -1.02
CA SER A 91 2.13 38.09 -1.34
C SER A 91 1.61 38.80 -0.09
N PRO A 92 1.81 40.13 0.06
CA PRO A 92 0.79 40.94 0.68
C PRO A 92 -0.43 40.89 -0.25
N VAL A 93 -1.52 40.31 0.24
CA VAL A 93 -2.85 40.43 -0.35
C VAL A 93 -3.11 41.92 -0.57
N THR A 94 -3.03 42.37 -1.82
CA THR A 94 -3.57 43.66 -2.22
C THR A 94 -5.08 43.59 -2.00
N THR A 95 -5.51 44.25 -0.93
CA THR A 95 -6.84 44.84 -0.70
C THR A 95 -7.85 44.64 -1.83
N LEU A 96 -8.87 43.81 -1.57
CA LEU A 96 -10.17 43.93 -2.24
C LEU A 96 -10.78 45.29 -1.86
N PRO A 97 -11.22 46.13 -2.80
CA PRO A 97 -11.94 47.35 -2.47
C PRO A 97 -13.35 47.00 -1.96
N PRO A 98 -13.90 47.75 -0.99
CA PRO A 98 -15.31 47.63 -0.64
C PRO A 98 -16.18 48.22 -1.77
N LEU A 99 -17.35 47.59 -1.98
CA LEU A 99 -18.48 48.11 -2.77
C LEU A 99 -19.23 49.16 -1.96
#